data_AF-A0A0F9DV45-F1
#
_entry.id   AF-A0A0F9DV45-F1
#
_cell.length_a   1.000
_cell.length_b   1.000
_cell.length_c   1.000
_cell.angle_alpha   90.00
_cell.angle_beta   90.00
_cell.angle_gamma   90.00
#
_symmetry.space_group_name_H-M   'P 1'
#
loop_
_entity.id
_entity.type
_entity.pdbx_description
1 polymer ?
#
loop_
_entity_poly.entity_id
_entity_poly.type
_entity_poly.pdbx_seq_one_letter_code
_entity_poly.pdbx_strand_id
1 'polypeptide(L)'
;MIPEDETDWKAHRPLGITCAAAASSDGGIWNWYAKETDGRFTDRMSKDLCKYMVCDLMALVRKDDYTILTWNGLGFDFDILAEESGMYYQCAELALNHIDLMFHFFCEKGYPLGLDAASKGMGLSGKPEGMDGAKAAVLWAQQEYHTVLDYVTWDVKNALALALIIEDKGYL
;
A
#
# COMPACT_ATOMS: atom_id res chain seq x y z
N MET A 1 11.07 10.89 9.18
CA MET A 1 9.83 11.10 9.96
C MET A 1 9.29 12.47 9.59
N ILE A 2 8.02 12.55 9.23
CA ILE A 2 7.35 13.80 8.86
C ILE A 2 6.78 14.42 10.16
N PRO A 3 6.86 15.75 10.37
CA PRO A 3 6.27 16.41 11.54
C PRO A 3 4.75 16.17 11.64
N GLU A 4 4.21 16.09 12.86
CA GLU A 4 2.79 15.74 13.11
C GLU A 4 1.77 16.72 12.48
N ASP A 5 2.14 17.99 12.31
CA ASP A 5 1.28 19.04 11.72
C ASP A 5 1.55 19.28 10.23
N GLU A 6 2.46 18.53 9.62
CA GLU A 6 2.80 18.72 8.21
C GLU A 6 1.74 18.09 7.30
N THR A 7 1.24 18.90 6.37
CA THR A 7 0.18 18.50 5.43
C THR A 7 0.70 18.31 4.02
N ASP A 8 1.85 18.90 3.69
CA ASP A 8 2.58 18.70 2.44
C ASP A 8 3.77 17.75 2.67
N TRP A 9 3.45 16.47 2.86
CA TRP A 9 4.47 15.43 2.98
C TRP A 9 5.40 15.37 1.75
N LYS A 10 4.98 15.87 0.58
CA LYS A 10 5.82 15.87 -0.64
C LYS A 10 7.02 16.80 -0.52
N ALA A 11 6.96 17.82 0.34
CA ALA A 11 8.09 18.70 0.63
C ALA A 11 9.29 17.96 1.29
N HIS A 12 9.05 16.76 1.83
CA HIS A 12 10.06 15.95 2.53
C HIS A 12 10.64 14.81 1.70
N ARG A 13 10.45 14.83 0.37
CA ARG A 13 10.99 13.80 -0.51
C ARG A 13 12.53 13.75 -0.52
N PRO A 14 13.13 12.56 -0.71
CA PRO A 14 12.45 11.27 -0.84
C PRO A 14 11.99 10.71 0.51
N LEU A 15 10.79 10.13 0.55
CA LEU A 15 10.19 9.67 1.80
C LEU A 15 10.83 8.38 2.34
N GLY A 16 11.31 7.51 1.46
CA GLY A 16 11.63 6.13 1.81
C GLY A 16 10.39 5.24 1.91
N ILE A 17 10.59 3.94 1.67
CA ILE A 17 9.62 2.90 2.01
C ILE A 17 10.28 1.97 3.02
N THR A 18 9.63 1.77 4.15
CA THR A 18 10.12 0.90 5.21
C THR A 18 9.58 -0.52 5.03
N CYS A 19 8.29 -0.65 4.72
CA CYS A 19 7.64 -1.91 4.39
C CYS A 19 6.46 -1.68 3.43
N ALA A 20 6.09 -2.72 2.71
CA ALA A 20 4.94 -2.80 1.82
C ALA A 20 4.40 -4.23 1.79
N ALA A 21 3.13 -4.39 1.45
CA ALA A 21 2.51 -5.69 1.29
C ALA A 21 1.62 -5.76 0.05
N ALA A 22 1.30 -6.97 -0.38
CA ALA A 22 0.23 -7.27 -1.32
C ALA A 22 -0.49 -8.55 -0.90
N ALA A 23 -1.78 -8.65 -1.24
CA ALA A 23 -2.59 -9.84 -1.03
C ALA A 23 -3.38 -10.17 -2.30
N SER A 24 -3.59 -11.45 -2.57
CA SER A 24 -4.39 -11.93 -3.71
C SER A 24 -5.62 -12.69 -3.25
N SER A 25 -6.62 -12.76 -4.14
CA SER A 25 -7.91 -13.43 -3.92
C SER A 25 -7.78 -14.95 -3.72
N ASP A 26 -6.68 -15.55 -4.18
CA ASP A 26 -6.35 -16.98 -4.01
C ASP A 26 -5.45 -17.25 -2.78
N GLY A 27 -5.23 -16.25 -1.92
CA GLY A 27 -4.57 -16.40 -0.63
C GLY A 27 -3.06 -16.15 -0.62
N GLY A 28 -2.48 -15.68 -1.73
CA GLY A 28 -1.10 -15.19 -1.78
C GLY A 28 -0.91 -13.95 -0.91
N ILE A 29 0.24 -13.89 -0.22
CA ILE A 29 0.68 -12.75 0.59
C ILE A 29 2.14 -12.48 0.29
N TRP A 30 2.45 -11.24 -0.07
CA TRP A 30 3.80 -10.76 -0.31
C TRP A 30 4.11 -9.63 0.65
N ASN A 31 5.29 -9.68 1.26
CA ASN A 31 5.78 -8.66 2.17
C ASN A 31 7.18 -8.26 1.71
N TRP A 32 7.37 -6.96 1.46
CA TRP A 32 8.68 -6.36 1.20
C TRP A 32 8.99 -5.43 2.35
N TYR A 33 10.17 -5.57 2.95
CA TYR A 33 10.55 -4.75 4.10
C TYR A 33 12.04 -4.55 4.19
N ALA A 34 12.39 -3.40 4.76
CA ALA A 34 13.73 -2.92 4.96
C ALA A 34 14.52 -3.88 5.86
N LYS A 35 15.54 -4.52 5.26
CA LYS A 35 16.44 -5.43 5.96
C LYS A 35 17.84 -5.40 5.34
N GLU A 36 18.83 -5.71 6.17
CA GLU A 36 20.19 -6.00 5.77
C GLU A 36 20.32 -7.42 5.18
N THR A 37 21.47 -7.71 4.56
CA THR A 37 21.79 -9.04 4.04
C THR A 37 21.83 -10.13 5.12
N ASP A 38 22.07 -9.75 6.37
CA ASP A 38 22.06 -10.66 7.53
C ASP A 38 20.66 -10.88 8.13
N GLY A 39 19.61 -10.23 7.58
CA GLY A 39 18.23 -10.36 8.01
C GLY A 39 17.79 -9.36 9.08
N ARG A 40 18.67 -8.49 9.58
CA ARG A 40 18.30 -7.43 10.53
C ARG A 40 17.44 -6.36 9.86
N PHE A 41 16.37 -5.92 10.52
CA PHE A 41 15.53 -4.82 10.06
C PHE A 41 16.29 -3.50 9.96
N THR A 42 15.92 -2.66 8.98
CA THR A 42 16.44 -1.30 8.78
C THR A 42 15.30 -0.31 8.59
N ASP A 43 15.59 0.99 8.56
CA ASP A 43 14.55 2.02 8.47
C ASP A 43 13.99 2.20 7.04
N ARG A 44 14.73 1.79 6.01
CA ARG A 44 14.38 2.03 4.61
C ARG A 44 14.84 0.88 3.72
N MET A 45 13.98 0.46 2.81
CA MET A 45 14.32 -0.49 1.76
C MET A 45 15.41 0.09 0.86
N SER A 46 16.37 -0.74 0.46
CA SER A 46 17.35 -0.33 -0.54
C SER A 46 16.66 -0.08 -1.88
N LYS A 47 17.27 0.76 -2.71
CA LYS A 47 16.79 1.00 -4.08
C LYS A 47 16.63 -0.31 -4.87
N ASP A 48 17.54 -1.26 -4.68
CA ASP A 48 17.44 -2.55 -5.35
C ASP A 48 16.28 -3.38 -4.82
N LEU A 49 16.00 -3.38 -3.52
CA LEU A 49 14.80 -4.02 -2.97
C LEU A 49 13.51 -3.38 -3.51
N CYS A 50 13.46 -2.06 -3.67
CA CYS A 50 12.35 -1.39 -4.34
C CYS A 50 12.20 -1.81 -5.81
N LYS A 51 13.31 -1.97 -6.56
CA LYS A 51 13.26 -2.51 -7.93
C LYS A 51 12.77 -3.95 -7.95
N TYR A 52 13.22 -4.79 -7.02
CA TYR A 52 12.73 -6.17 -6.89
C TYR A 52 11.22 -6.19 -6.66
N MET A 53 10.70 -5.32 -5.79
CA MET A 53 9.25 -5.18 -5.58
C MET A 53 8.50 -4.78 -6.86
N VAL A 54 9.02 -3.84 -7.65
CA VAL A 54 8.41 -3.48 -8.95
C VAL A 54 8.41 -4.69 -9.89
N CYS A 55 9.52 -5.41 -9.98
CA CYS A 55 9.63 -6.62 -10.81
C CYS A 55 8.65 -7.72 -10.37
N ASP A 56 8.47 -7.92 -9.07
CA ASP A 56 7.51 -8.88 -8.52
C ASP A 56 6.08 -8.49 -8.92
N LEU A 57 5.69 -7.23 -8.73
CA LEU A 57 4.37 -6.73 -9.14
C LEU A 57 4.14 -6.89 -10.65
N MET A 58 5.14 -6.59 -11.48
CA MET A 58 5.06 -6.80 -12.92
C MET A 58 4.94 -8.29 -13.29
N ALA A 59 5.59 -9.18 -12.55
CA ALA A 59 5.48 -10.62 -12.77
C ALA A 59 4.07 -11.12 -12.44
N LEU A 60 3.51 -10.68 -11.30
CA LEU A 60 2.13 -11.00 -10.91
C LEU A 60 1.13 -10.57 -12.00
N VAL A 61 1.30 -9.38 -12.58
CA VAL A 61 0.42 -8.90 -13.65
C VAL A 61 0.62 -9.67 -14.96
N ARG A 62 1.86 -9.85 -15.40
CA ARG A 62 2.14 -10.34 -16.76
C ARG A 62 2.18 -11.86 -16.90
N LYS A 63 2.51 -12.57 -15.83
CA LYS A 63 2.69 -14.03 -15.84
C LYS A 63 1.55 -14.76 -15.15
N ASP A 64 1.12 -14.20 -14.02
CA ASP A 64 0.13 -14.85 -13.15
C ASP A 64 -1.28 -14.27 -13.35
N ASP A 65 -1.45 -13.37 -14.32
CA ASP A 65 -2.73 -12.79 -14.78
C ASP A 65 -3.52 -12.06 -13.67
N TYR A 66 -2.82 -11.47 -12.70
CA TYR A 66 -3.45 -10.63 -11.69
C TYR A 66 -3.70 -9.20 -12.19
N THR A 67 -4.77 -8.59 -11.67
CA THR A 67 -4.98 -7.14 -11.74
C THR A 67 -4.58 -6.53 -10.41
N ILE A 68 -3.73 -5.50 -10.43
CA ILE A 68 -3.37 -4.77 -9.21
C ILE A 68 -4.55 -3.91 -8.78
N LEU A 69 -4.84 -3.92 -7.48
CA LEU A 69 -5.82 -3.07 -6.84
C LEU A 69 -5.17 -2.30 -5.70
N THR A 70 -5.52 -1.02 -5.57
CA THR A 70 -5.04 -0.13 -4.50
C THR A 70 -6.19 0.66 -3.87
N TRP A 71 -5.92 1.26 -2.72
CA TRP A 71 -6.71 2.36 -2.17
C TRP A 71 -5.84 3.63 -2.14
N ASN A 72 -6.04 4.53 -3.11
CA ASN A 72 -5.22 5.73 -3.32
C ASN A 72 -3.79 5.46 -3.84
N GLY A 73 -3.58 4.37 -4.56
CA GLY A 73 -2.28 4.07 -5.17
C GLY A 73 -1.89 5.02 -6.29
N LEU A 74 -2.88 5.61 -6.98
CA LEU A 74 -2.66 6.64 -7.98
C LEU A 74 -2.10 7.93 -7.35
N GLY A 75 -2.58 8.27 -6.15
CA GLY A 75 -2.18 9.48 -5.43
C GLY A 75 -0.91 9.33 -4.59
N PHE A 76 -0.51 8.08 -4.29
CA PHE A 76 0.54 7.79 -3.32
C PHE A 76 1.50 6.67 -3.78
N ASP A 77 1.06 5.41 -3.76
CA ASP A 77 1.95 4.24 -3.79
C ASP A 77 2.89 4.21 -4.99
N PHE A 78 2.38 4.40 -6.23
CA PHE A 78 3.22 4.30 -7.43
C PHE A 78 4.19 5.47 -7.60
N ASP A 79 3.82 6.66 -7.12
CA ASP A 79 4.69 7.86 -7.15
C ASP A 79 5.90 7.65 -6.24
N ILE A 80 5.66 7.21 -4.99
CA ILE A 80 6.74 6.87 -4.05
C ILE A 80 7.58 5.70 -4.59
N LEU A 81 6.94 4.62 -5.06
CA LEU A 81 7.67 3.47 -5.56
C LEU A 81 8.54 3.81 -6.78
N ALA A 82 8.07 4.68 -7.68
CA ALA A 82 8.83 5.15 -8.82
C ALA A 82 10.09 5.92 -8.38
N GLU A 83 9.96 6.83 -7.42
CA GLU A 83 11.09 7.59 -6.86
C GLU A 83 12.12 6.68 -6.19
N GLU A 84 11.64 5.77 -5.33
CA GLU A 84 12.47 4.90 -4.50
C GLU A 84 13.19 3.79 -5.30
N SER A 85 12.53 3.25 -6.33
CA SER A 85 13.13 2.24 -7.23
C SER A 85 13.92 2.86 -8.39
N GLY A 86 13.55 4.07 -8.81
CA GLY A 86 13.96 4.69 -10.08
C GLY A 86 13.31 4.08 -11.32
N MET A 87 12.31 3.21 -11.17
CA MET A 87 11.63 2.50 -12.27
C MET A 87 10.36 3.22 -12.74
N TYR A 88 10.51 4.52 -13.06
CA TYR A 88 9.38 5.40 -13.41
C TYR A 88 8.47 4.86 -14.50
N TYR A 89 9.05 4.33 -15.59
CA TYR A 89 8.25 3.80 -16.70
C TYR A 89 7.41 2.59 -16.27
N GLN A 90 8.00 1.67 -15.51
CA GLN A 90 7.33 0.46 -15.03
C GLN A 90 6.26 0.79 -13.99
N CYS A 91 6.54 1.68 -13.05
CA CYS A 91 5.54 2.16 -12.09
C CYS A 91 4.39 2.88 -12.79
N ALA A 92 4.66 3.69 -13.82
CA ALA A 92 3.62 4.32 -14.62
C ALA A 92 2.79 3.28 -15.40
N GLU A 93 3.42 2.24 -15.94
CA GLU A 93 2.73 1.14 -16.61
C GLU A 93 1.80 0.39 -15.64
N LEU A 94 2.27 0.08 -14.42
CA LEU A 94 1.44 -0.53 -13.39
C LEU A 94 0.29 0.41 -13.00
N ALA A 95 0.57 1.70 -12.80
CA ALA A 95 -0.44 2.69 -12.45
C ALA A 95 -1.51 2.88 -13.55
N LEU A 96 -1.15 2.77 -14.83
CA LEU A 96 -2.13 2.89 -15.92
C LEU A 96 -3.08 1.69 -16.03
N ASN A 97 -2.67 0.52 -15.53
CA ASN A 97 -3.42 -0.74 -15.70
C ASN A 97 -3.99 -1.28 -14.37
N HIS A 98 -3.83 -0.57 -13.26
CA HIS A 98 -4.39 -0.95 -11.96
C HIS A 98 -5.78 -0.36 -11.72
N ILE A 99 -6.49 -0.92 -10.73
CA ILE A 99 -7.73 -0.38 -10.19
C ILE A 99 -7.43 0.40 -8.91
N ASP A 100 -7.76 1.70 -8.88
CA ASP A 100 -7.71 2.51 -7.65
C ASP A 100 -9.13 2.70 -7.09
N LEU A 101 -9.48 1.95 -6.05
CA LEU A 101 -10.83 2.00 -5.48
C LEU A 101 -11.20 3.36 -4.89
N MET A 102 -10.23 4.12 -4.36
CA MET A 102 -10.53 5.45 -3.84
C MET A 102 -10.86 6.42 -4.98
N PHE A 103 -10.19 6.29 -6.13
CA PHE A 103 -10.52 7.06 -7.32
C PHE A 103 -11.91 6.69 -7.88
N HIS A 104 -12.26 5.40 -7.90
CA HIS A 104 -13.62 4.95 -8.26
C HIS A 104 -14.68 5.54 -7.32
N PHE A 105 -14.45 5.47 -6.01
CA PHE A 105 -15.35 6.09 -5.01
C PHE A 105 -15.48 7.60 -5.22
N PHE A 106 -14.36 8.29 -5.46
CA PHE A 106 -14.37 9.73 -5.76
C PHE A 106 -15.21 10.06 -6.99
N CYS A 107 -15.08 9.27 -8.07
CA CYS A 107 -15.88 9.44 -9.28
C CYS A 107 -17.39 9.28 -9.01
N GLU A 108 -17.78 8.42 -8.07
CA GLU A 108 -19.18 8.16 -7.76
C GLU A 108 -19.77 9.16 -6.76
N LYS A 109 -19.06 9.48 -5.68
CA LYS A 109 -19.57 10.30 -4.57
C LYS A 109 -19.12 11.76 -4.61
N GLY A 110 -18.11 12.09 -5.42
CA GLY A 110 -17.56 13.45 -5.56
C GLY A 110 -16.58 13.88 -4.47
N TYR A 111 -16.15 12.98 -3.59
CA TYR A 111 -15.17 13.24 -2.53
C TYR A 111 -14.38 11.96 -2.18
N PRO A 112 -13.13 12.06 -1.68
CA PRO A 112 -12.36 10.90 -1.27
C PRO A 112 -12.81 10.39 0.11
N LEU A 113 -12.60 9.10 0.38
CA LEU A 113 -12.87 8.48 1.67
C LEU A 113 -11.65 7.66 2.12
N GLY A 114 -11.40 7.60 3.43
CA GLY A 114 -10.37 6.73 3.98
C GLY A 114 -10.79 5.25 3.92
N LEU A 115 -9.83 4.35 3.71
CA LEU A 115 -10.08 2.90 3.63
C LEU A 115 -10.87 2.38 4.84
N ASP A 116 -10.52 2.82 6.05
CA ASP A 116 -11.21 2.42 7.28
C ASP A 116 -12.71 2.78 7.26
N ALA A 117 -13.02 4.02 6.87
CA ALA A 117 -14.39 4.50 6.79
C ALA A 117 -15.18 3.79 5.69
N ALA A 118 -14.55 3.52 4.54
CA ALA A 118 -15.16 2.75 3.46
C ALA A 118 -15.46 1.30 3.89
N SER A 119 -14.50 0.63 4.52
CA SER A 119 -14.67 -0.71 5.07
C SER A 119 -15.80 -0.78 6.09
N LYS A 120 -15.85 0.15 7.05
CA LYS A 120 -16.93 0.22 8.05
C LYS A 120 -18.29 0.46 7.40
N GLY A 121 -18.36 1.34 6.40
CA GLY A 121 -19.58 1.59 5.63
C GLY A 121 -20.10 0.34 4.92
N MET A 122 -19.21 -0.57 4.54
CA MET A 122 -19.55 -1.84 3.90
C MET A 122 -19.76 -3.02 4.86
N GLY A 123 -19.73 -2.77 6.17
CA GLY A 123 -19.96 -3.79 7.20
C GLY A 123 -18.73 -4.63 7.55
N LEU A 124 -17.54 -4.24 7.08
CA LEU A 124 -16.28 -4.81 7.55
C LEU A 124 -15.89 -4.21 8.90
N SER A 125 -15.05 -4.91 9.66
CA SER A 125 -14.59 -4.48 10.99
C SER A 125 -13.87 -3.12 10.98
N GLY A 126 -13.30 -2.73 9.83
CA GLY A 126 -12.37 -1.61 9.75
C GLY A 126 -11.05 -1.90 10.46
N LYS A 127 -10.18 -0.89 10.53
CA LYS A 127 -8.82 -0.96 11.08
C LYS A 127 -8.83 -1.43 12.54
N PRO A 128 -7.80 -2.19 12.97
CA PRO A 128 -7.57 -2.46 14.38
C PRO A 128 -7.52 -1.15 15.18
N GLU A 129 -8.12 -1.16 16.36
CA GLU A 129 -8.25 0.04 17.18
C GLU A 129 -6.86 0.62 17.51
N GLY A 130 -6.70 1.93 17.24
CA GLY A 130 -5.47 2.64 17.52
C GLY A 130 -4.32 2.41 16.54
N MET A 131 -4.54 1.87 15.34
CA MET A 131 -3.53 1.81 14.26
C MET A 131 -3.85 2.78 13.13
N ASP A 132 -2.89 3.64 12.79
CA ASP A 132 -2.89 4.50 11.61
C ASP A 132 -1.49 4.58 10.98
N GLY A 133 -1.39 5.22 9.82
CA GLY A 133 -0.12 5.32 9.07
C GLY A 133 0.96 6.12 9.80
N ALA A 134 0.59 7.12 10.62
CA ALA A 134 1.55 7.90 11.40
C ALA A 134 2.16 7.04 12.51
N LYS A 135 1.33 6.23 13.18
CA LYS A 135 1.75 5.30 14.22
C LYS A 135 2.64 4.19 13.69
N ALA A 136 2.45 3.74 12.45
CA ALA A 136 3.32 2.72 11.83
C ALA A 136 4.79 3.18 11.81
N ALA A 137 5.07 4.44 11.49
CA ALA A 137 6.43 4.99 11.50
C ALA A 137 7.01 5.06 12.93
N VAL A 138 6.20 5.41 13.92
CA VAL A 138 6.61 5.44 15.34
C VAL A 138 6.94 4.04 15.85
N LEU A 139 6.07 3.06 15.58
CA LEU A 139 6.27 1.67 15.99
C LEU A 139 7.50 1.06 15.33
N TRP A 140 7.77 1.37 14.07
CA TRP A 140 8.99 0.93 13.41
C TRP A 140 10.25 1.47 14.09
N ALA A 141 10.27 2.76 14.43
CA ALA A 141 11.38 3.37 15.16
C ALA A 141 11.55 2.80 16.58
N GLN A 142 10.48 2.28 17.18
CA GLN A 142 10.48 1.55 18.45
C GLN A 142 10.87 0.07 18.31
N GLN A 143 11.20 -0.38 17.10
CA GLN A 143 11.56 -1.76 16.78
C GLN A 143 10.41 -2.77 16.92
N GLU A 144 9.16 -2.28 16.94
CA GLU A 144 7.93 -3.09 16.91
C GLU A 144 7.62 -3.58 15.48
N TYR A 145 8.63 -4.14 14.81
CA TYR A 145 8.60 -4.44 13.37
C TYR A 145 7.46 -5.37 12.99
N HIS A 146 7.25 -6.44 13.76
CA HIS A 146 6.21 -7.43 13.48
C HIS A 146 4.81 -6.82 13.57
N THR A 147 4.57 -5.93 14.52
CA THR A 147 3.30 -5.20 14.62
C THR A 147 3.04 -4.35 13.38
N VAL A 148 4.07 -3.71 12.84
CA VAL A 148 3.94 -2.93 11.60
C VAL A 148 3.71 -3.83 10.38
N LEU A 149 4.41 -4.97 10.31
CA LEU A 149 4.23 -5.96 9.23
C LEU A 149 2.84 -6.61 9.25
N ASP A 150 2.32 -6.93 10.44
CA ASP A 150 0.98 -7.45 10.62
C ASP A 150 -0.07 -6.41 10.20
N TYR A 151 0.16 -5.14 10.53
CA TYR A 151 -0.72 -4.04 10.14
C TYR A 151 -0.75 -3.82 8.63
N VAL A 152 0.40 -3.73 7.96
CA VAL A 152 0.41 -3.53 6.50
C VAL A 152 -0.19 -4.73 5.77
N THR A 153 0.00 -5.95 6.28
CA THR A 153 -0.66 -7.16 5.79
C THR A 153 -2.18 -7.09 5.99
N TRP A 154 -2.63 -6.58 7.14
CA TRP A 154 -4.05 -6.39 7.42
C TRP A 154 -4.67 -5.35 6.47
N ASP A 155 -3.99 -4.23 6.22
CA ASP A 155 -4.49 -3.15 5.35
C ASP A 155 -4.76 -3.66 3.93
N VAL A 156 -3.85 -4.46 3.35
CA VAL A 156 -4.05 -5.03 2.00
C VAL A 156 -5.13 -6.11 1.97
N LYS A 157 -5.26 -6.92 3.03
CA LYS A 157 -6.36 -7.88 3.15
C LYS A 157 -7.72 -7.19 3.26
N ASN A 158 -7.78 -6.09 4.00
CA ASN A 158 -9.00 -5.31 4.14
C ASN A 158 -9.37 -4.58 2.83
N ALA A 159 -8.38 -4.03 2.11
CA ALA A 159 -8.61 -3.45 0.78
C ALA A 159 -9.14 -4.51 -0.20
N LEU A 160 -8.57 -5.71 -0.20
CA LEU A 160 -9.06 -6.84 -1.02
C LEU A 160 -10.48 -7.27 -0.61
N ALA A 161 -10.74 -7.43 0.69
CA ALA A 161 -12.08 -7.79 1.18
C ALA A 161 -13.14 -6.76 0.77
N LEU A 162 -12.80 -5.47 0.86
CA LEU A 162 -13.66 -4.39 0.41
C LEU A 162 -13.91 -4.47 -1.10
N ALA A 163 -12.87 -4.70 -1.90
CA ALA A 163 -12.98 -4.87 -3.34
C ALA A 163 -13.96 -5.99 -3.72
N LEU A 164 -13.83 -7.15 -3.06
CA LEU A 164 -14.68 -8.31 -3.32
C LEU A 164 -16.15 -8.05 -2.94
N ILE A 165 -16.41 -7.30 -1.86
CA ILE A 165 -17.78 -6.91 -1.51
C ILE A 165 -18.36 -5.93 -2.54
N ILE A 166 -17.56 -4.98 -3.03
CA ILE A 166 -17.99 -4.03 -4.08
C ILE A 166 -18.33 -4.78 -5.37
N GLU A 167 -17.48 -5.73 -5.75
CA GLU A 167 -17.69 -6.57 -6.94
C GLU A 167 -18.96 -7.40 -6.82
N ASP A 168 -19.19 -8.06 -5.69
CA ASP A 168 -20.40 -8.86 -5.43
C ASP A 168 -21.69 -8.02 -5.45
N LYS A 169 -21.65 -6.80 -4.87
CA LYS A 169 -22.80 -5.90 -4.84
C LYS A 169 -23.03 -5.17 -6.18
N GLY A 170 -21.98 -4.95 -6.97
CA GLY A 170 -22.00 -4.18 -8.20
C GLY A 170 -22.07 -2.65 -8.01
N TYR A 171 -21.80 -2.14 -6.80
CA TYR A 171 -21.74 -0.69 -6.49
C TYR A 171 -20.91 -0.40 -5.23
N LEU A 172 -20.48 0.87 -5.08
CA LEU A 172 -19.81 1.42 -3.90
C LEU A 172 -20.78 2.05 -2.89
#